data_AF-A0A920LY55-F1
#
_entry.id   AF-A0A920LY55-F1
#
_cell.length_a   1.000
_cell.length_b   1.000
_cell.length_c   1.000
_cell.angle_alpha   90.00
_cell.angle_beta   90.00
_cell.angle_gamma   90.00
#
_symmetry.space_group_name_H-M   'P 1'
#
loop_
_entity.id
_entity.type
_entity.pdbx_description
1 polymer ?
#
loop_
_entity_poly.entity_id
_entity_poly.type
_entity_poly.pdbx_seq_one_letter_code
_entity_poly.pdbx_strand_id
1 'polypeptide(L)'
;MKAASENLVPVTLELGGKSPVIVDEDANLSEVAKKVMRGKTMNAGQICLAPDYLMLPKGKSKEFANASSEVIGEMFEDLKYNEDYTSVINEKHYERINELVADAKEKELRY
;
A
#
# COMPACT_ATOMS: atom_id res chain seq x y z
N MET A 1 16.68 14.68 -14.62
CA MET A 1 18.03 15.24 -14.88
C MET A 1 18.16 15.95 -16.23
N LYS A 2 17.51 15.48 -17.31
CA LYS A 2 17.63 16.06 -18.67
C LYS A 2 17.56 17.59 -18.75
N ALA A 3 16.56 18.24 -18.13
CA ALA A 3 16.46 19.70 -18.15
C ALA A 3 17.50 20.42 -17.27
N ALA A 4 17.96 19.78 -16.19
CA ALA A 4 18.92 20.38 -15.26
C ALA A 4 20.36 20.37 -15.81
N SER A 5 20.70 19.38 -16.66
CA SER A 5 22.05 19.24 -17.22
C SER A 5 22.43 20.36 -18.19
N GLU A 6 21.46 21.02 -18.83
CA GLU A 6 21.72 22.13 -19.75
C GLU A 6 22.34 23.35 -19.06
N ASN A 7 22.14 23.47 -17.74
CA ASN A 7 22.60 24.62 -16.94
C ASN A 7 23.44 24.19 -15.72
N LEU A 8 23.89 22.94 -15.66
CA LEU A 8 24.67 22.38 -14.54
C LEU A 8 23.98 22.57 -13.17
N VAL A 9 22.65 22.55 -13.16
CA VAL A 9 21.88 22.76 -11.92
C VAL A 9 21.94 21.47 -11.08
N PRO A 10 22.40 21.53 -9.81
CA PRO A 10 22.35 20.37 -8.93
C PRO A 10 20.91 20.01 -8.61
N VAL A 11 20.64 18.70 -8.46
CA VAL A 11 19.30 18.21 -8.12
C VAL A 11 19.35 17.24 -6.95
N THR A 12 18.31 17.30 -6.12
CA THR A 12 17.95 16.28 -5.13
C THR A 12 16.55 15.77 -5.52
N LEU A 13 16.40 14.45 -5.71
CA LEU A 13 15.17 13.84 -6.21
C LEU A 13 14.72 12.70 -5.31
N GLU A 14 13.48 12.76 -4.82
CA GLU A 14 12.80 11.68 -4.10
C GLU A 14 11.58 11.28 -4.94
N LEU A 15 11.66 10.14 -5.62
CA LEU A 15 10.73 9.76 -6.70
C LEU A 15 9.78 8.62 -6.32
N GLY A 16 9.48 8.50 -5.02
CA GLY A 16 8.71 7.41 -4.45
C GLY A 16 9.52 6.11 -4.34
N GLY A 17 8.82 5.01 -4.10
CA GLY A 17 9.45 3.70 -3.91
C GLY A 17 8.46 2.55 -4.09
N LYS A 18 8.98 1.34 -3.89
CA LYS A 18 8.20 0.10 -3.74
C LYS A 18 8.63 -0.51 -2.42
N SER A 19 7.98 -0.12 -1.33
CA SER A 19 8.46 -0.41 0.03
C SER A 19 8.09 -1.84 0.48
N PRO A 20 9.09 -2.73 0.72
CA PRO A 20 8.83 -4.08 1.21
C PRO A 20 8.40 -4.10 2.68
N VAL A 21 7.56 -5.07 3.02
CA VAL A 21 7.40 -5.56 4.39
C VAL A 21 7.85 -7.02 4.42
N ILE A 22 8.96 -7.28 5.10
CA ILE A 22 9.52 -8.63 5.26
C ILE A 22 9.09 -9.16 6.62
N VAL A 23 8.48 -10.34 6.63
CA VAL A 23 7.90 -10.95 7.83
C VAL A 23 8.58 -12.27 8.08
N ASP A 24 9.12 -12.41 9.28
CA ASP A 24 9.80 -13.63 9.74
C ASP A 24 8.78 -14.73 10.15
N GLU A 25 9.23 -15.98 10.25
CA GLU A 25 8.39 -17.13 10.59
C GLU A 25 7.75 -17.01 11.99
N ASP A 26 8.47 -16.42 12.94
CA ASP A 26 8.02 -16.29 14.34
C ASP A 26 7.26 -14.98 14.59
N ALA A 27 6.98 -14.19 13.56
CA ALA A 27 6.32 -12.91 13.71
C ALA A 27 4.83 -13.06 14.07
N ASN A 28 4.34 -12.21 14.98
CA ASN A 28 2.92 -12.12 15.27
C ASN A 28 2.16 -11.44 14.11
N LEU A 29 1.49 -12.22 13.27
CA LEU A 29 0.83 -11.71 12.06
C LEU A 29 -0.29 -10.70 12.35
N SER A 30 -0.98 -10.80 13.49
CA SER A 30 -2.00 -9.80 13.86
C SER A 30 -1.36 -8.44 14.14
N GLU A 31 -0.23 -8.41 14.85
CA GLU A 31 0.51 -7.18 15.10
C GLU A 31 1.12 -6.60 13.81
N VAL A 32 1.65 -7.47 12.95
CA VAL A 32 2.18 -7.06 11.63
C VAL A 32 1.05 -6.46 10.79
N ALA A 33 -0.12 -7.11 10.70
CA ALA A 33 -1.26 -6.59 9.97
C ALA A 33 -1.68 -5.20 10.49
N LYS A 34 -1.71 -4.99 11.82
CA LYS A 34 -1.98 -3.68 12.43
C LYS A 34 -0.99 -2.60 11.96
N LYS A 35 0.31 -2.88 11.97
CA LYS A 35 1.35 -1.94 11.53
C LYS A 35 1.25 -1.65 10.04
N VAL A 36 1.08 -2.70 9.23
CA VAL A 36 0.99 -2.60 7.77
C VAL A 36 -0.24 -1.80 7.36
N MET A 37 -1.42 -2.14 7.89
CA MET A 37 -2.65 -1.47 7.50
C MET A 37 -2.68 0.00 7.95
N ARG A 38 -2.15 0.34 9.13
CA ARG A 38 -1.96 1.74 9.53
C ARG A 38 -1.10 2.52 8.54
N GLY A 39 0.05 1.97 8.14
CA GLY A 39 0.90 2.61 7.14
C GLY A 39 0.24 2.69 5.76
N LYS A 40 -0.53 1.67 5.39
CA LYS A 40 -1.18 1.57 4.08
C LYS A 40 -2.39 2.50 3.94
N THR A 41 -3.12 2.76 5.02
CA THR A 41 -4.33 3.59 5.00
C THR A 41 -4.04 5.06 5.23
N MET A 42 -2.87 5.41 5.77
CA MET A 42 -2.48 6.80 5.92
C MET A 42 -2.47 7.50 4.54
N ASN A 43 -3.15 8.65 4.43
CA ASN A 43 -3.35 9.40 3.19
C ASN A 43 -3.89 8.55 2.01
N ALA A 44 -4.75 7.56 2.29
CA ALA A 44 -5.24 6.59 1.32
C ALA A 44 -4.11 5.84 0.58
N GLY A 45 -2.97 5.64 1.24
CA GLY A 45 -1.79 4.97 0.68
C GLY A 45 -0.96 5.84 -0.26
N GLN A 46 -1.28 7.12 -0.43
CA GLN A 46 -0.56 8.08 -1.28
C GLN A 46 0.63 8.66 -0.52
N ILE A 47 1.56 7.78 -0.12
CA ILE A 47 2.78 8.12 0.63
C ILE A 47 3.95 7.41 -0.05
N CYS A 48 5.09 8.10 -0.22
CA CYS A 48 6.28 7.55 -0.88
C CYS A 48 6.84 6.28 -0.20
N LEU A 49 6.57 6.12 1.10
CA LEU A 49 7.01 5.02 1.96
C LEU A 49 5.88 4.04 2.32
N ALA A 50 4.70 4.16 1.70
CA ALA A 50 3.58 3.27 1.99
C ALA A 50 3.98 1.80 1.78
N PRO A 51 3.56 0.86 2.65
CA PRO A 51 3.74 -0.56 2.41
C PRO A 51 3.19 -0.97 1.04
N ASP A 52 4.01 -1.67 0.26
CA ASP A 52 3.73 -1.88 -1.17
C ASP A 52 3.61 -3.34 -1.57
N TYR A 53 4.36 -4.21 -0.89
CA TYR A 53 4.30 -5.65 -1.05
C TYR A 53 4.82 -6.34 0.21
N LEU A 54 4.36 -7.56 0.43
CA LEU A 54 4.74 -8.37 1.59
C LEU A 54 5.55 -9.58 1.13
N MET A 55 6.61 -9.88 1.87
CA MET A 55 7.32 -11.15 1.82
C MET A 55 6.95 -11.92 3.10
N LEU A 56 6.06 -12.89 2.96
CA LEU A 56 5.53 -13.69 4.07
C LEU A 56 6.13 -15.10 4.07
N PRO A 57 6.17 -15.77 5.23
CA PRO A 57 6.40 -17.21 5.29
C PRO A 57 5.40 -17.97 4.42
N LYS A 58 5.86 -19.08 3.83
CA LYS A 58 5.04 -19.86 2.89
C LYS A 58 3.72 -20.31 3.55
N GLY A 59 2.60 -20.06 2.85
CA GLY A 59 1.27 -20.45 3.32
C GLY A 59 0.60 -19.48 4.31
N LYS A 60 1.24 -18.35 4.66
CA LYS A 60 0.69 -17.35 5.58
C LYS A 60 -0.09 -16.22 4.92
N SER A 61 -0.15 -16.19 3.59
CA SER A 61 -0.80 -15.14 2.80
C SER A 61 -2.29 -14.95 3.15
N LYS A 62 -3.07 -16.04 3.18
CA LYS A 62 -4.50 -16.00 3.53
C LYS A 62 -4.75 -15.58 4.97
N GLU A 63 -3.94 -16.08 5.90
CA GLU A 63 -4.00 -15.71 7.32
C GLU A 63 -3.75 -14.20 7.49
N PHE A 64 -2.73 -13.67 6.83
CA PHE A 64 -2.42 -12.24 6.83
C PHE A 64 -3.53 -11.38 6.19
N ALA A 65 -4.12 -11.84 5.08
CA ALA A 65 -5.22 -11.13 4.41
C ALA A 65 -6.47 -11.02 5.30
N ASN A 66 -6.80 -12.09 6.02
CA ASN A 66 -7.91 -12.09 6.98
C ASN A 66 -7.64 -11.12 8.13
N ALA A 67 -6.45 -11.20 8.76
CA ALA A 67 -6.06 -10.31 9.85
C ALA A 67 -6.07 -8.83 9.40
N SER A 68 -5.64 -8.55 8.17
CA SER A 68 -5.68 -7.20 7.60
C SER A 68 -7.12 -6.68 7.44
N SER A 69 -8.05 -7.54 7.05
CA SER A 69 -9.47 -7.18 6.89
C SER A 69 -10.13 -6.89 8.23
N GLU A 70 -9.82 -7.69 9.26
CA GLU A 70 -10.27 -7.45 10.64
C GLU A 70 -9.77 -6.10 11.18
N VAL A 71 -8.46 -5.84 11.03
CA VAL A 71 -7.85 -4.58 11.45
C VAL A 71 -8.50 -3.36 10.79
N ILE A 72 -8.82 -3.46 9.50
CA ILE A 72 -9.49 -2.36 8.80
C ILE A 72 -10.88 -2.10 9.36
N GLY A 73 -11.64 -3.16 9.66
CA GLY A 73 -12.95 -3.02 10.32
C GLY A 73 -12.86 -2.48 11.74
N GLU A 74 -11.76 -2.73 12.46
CA GLU A 74 -11.49 -2.10 13.76
C GLU A 74 -11.09 -0.62 13.64
N MET A 75 -10.36 -0.27 12.57
CA MET A 75 -9.86 1.09 12.35
C MET A 75 -10.94 2.05 11.83
N PHE A 76 -11.87 1.54 11.01
CA PHE A 76 -12.88 2.36 10.36
C PHE A 76 -14.23 1.61 10.42
N GLU A 77 -15.21 2.19 11.12
CA GLU A 77 -16.57 1.63 11.19
C GLU A 77 -17.22 1.55 9.79
N ASP A 78 -17.04 2.60 8.98
CA ASP A 78 -17.41 2.64 7.57
C ASP A 78 -16.26 3.25 6.76
N LEU A 79 -15.59 2.46 5.91
CA LEU A 79 -14.48 2.93 5.07
C LEU A 79 -14.84 4.05 4.08
N LYS A 80 -16.10 4.12 3.65
CA LYS A 80 -16.56 5.07 2.63
C LYS A 80 -17.05 6.37 3.27
N TYR A 81 -17.73 6.27 4.40
CA TYR A 81 -18.35 7.40 5.08
C TYR A 81 -17.83 7.53 6.52
N ASN A 82 -16.58 7.99 6.65
CA ASN A 82 -15.96 8.33 7.92
C ASN A 82 -15.09 9.59 7.78
N GLU A 83 -14.73 10.20 8.90
CA GLU A 83 -13.89 11.41 8.95
C GLU A 83 -12.37 11.10 8.96
N ASP A 84 -11.99 9.85 9.24
CA ASP A 84 -10.61 9.43 9.50
C ASP A 84 -9.84 8.96 8.24
N TYR A 85 -10.55 8.58 7.17
CA TYR A 85 -10.00 8.06 5.92
C TYR A 85 -10.29 8.99 4.75
N THR A 86 -9.25 9.30 3.97
CA THR A 86 -9.34 10.25 2.86
C THR A 86 -9.59 9.57 1.50
N SER A 87 -9.86 10.38 0.48
CA SER A 87 -10.00 9.93 -0.90
C SER A 87 -8.69 10.04 -1.67
N VAL A 88 -8.56 9.25 -2.74
CA VAL A 88 -7.50 9.44 -3.73
C VAL A 88 -7.60 10.82 -4.39
N ILE A 89 -6.45 11.39 -4.76
CA ILE A 89 -6.33 12.82 -5.08
C ILE A 89 -7.18 13.29 -6.26
N ASN A 90 -7.42 12.44 -7.27
CA ASN A 90 -8.21 12.77 -8.44
C ASN A 90 -8.69 11.53 -9.21
N GLU A 91 -9.58 11.77 -10.18
CA GLU A 91 -10.18 10.75 -11.05
C GLU A 91 -9.13 9.95 -11.83
N LYS A 92 -8.13 10.60 -12.43
CA LYS A 92 -7.07 9.90 -13.17
C LYS A 92 -6.30 8.91 -12.28
N HIS A 93 -6.04 9.26 -11.02
CA HIS A 93 -5.36 8.36 -10.08
C HIS A 93 -6.27 7.20 -9.65
N TYR A 94 -7.56 7.49 -9.45
CA TYR A 94 -8.59 6.49 -9.19
C TYR A 94 -8.70 5.46 -10.32
N GLU A 95 -8.81 5.92 -11.57
CA GLU A 95 -8.87 5.06 -12.77
C GLU A 95 -7.65 4.14 -12.85
N ARG A 96 -6.45 4.71 -12.72
CA ARG A 96 -5.20 3.94 -12.72
C ARG A 96 -5.19 2.82 -11.66
N ILE A 97 -5.68 3.09 -10.43
CA ILE A 97 -5.73 2.06 -9.38
C ILE A 97 -6.70 0.95 -9.79
N ASN A 98 -7.87 1.30 -10.32
CA ASN A 98 -8.85 0.31 -10.76
C ASN A 98 -8.34 -0.54 -11.92
N GLU A 99 -7.62 0.04 -12.87
CA GLU A 99 -6.95 -0.70 -13.95
C GLU A 99 -5.94 -1.72 -13.40
N LEU A 100 -5.12 -1.33 -12.40
CA LEU A 100 -4.18 -2.24 -11.76
C LEU A 100 -4.89 -3.41 -11.03
N VAL A 101 -6.02 -3.12 -10.37
CA VAL A 101 -6.83 -4.15 -9.72
C VAL A 101 -7.47 -5.08 -10.75
N ALA A 102 -7.92 -4.56 -11.89
CA ALA A 102 -8.47 -5.35 -12.99
C ALA A 102 -7.40 -6.27 -13.61
N ASP A 103 -6.22 -5.74 -13.91
CA ASP A 103 -5.07 -6.50 -14.42
C ASP A 103 -4.66 -7.65 -13.47
N ALA A 104 -4.63 -7.38 -12.15
CA ALA A 104 -4.32 -8.41 -11.16
C ALA A 104 -5.36 -9.56 -11.14
N LYS A 105 -6.65 -9.23 -11.34
CA LYS A 105 -7.73 -10.23 -11.45
C LYS A 105 -7.62 -11.04 -12.73
N GLU A 106 -7.33 -10.40 -13.86
CA GLU A 106 -7.16 -11.07 -15.16
C GLU A 106 -5.98 -12.06 -15.13
N LYS A 107 -4.90 -11.69 -14.45
CA LYS A 107 -3.73 -12.56 -14.24
C LYS A 107 -3.93 -13.62 -13.16
N GLU A 108 -5.15 -13.75 -12.62
CA GLU A 108 -5.52 -14.69 -11.55
C GLU A 108 -4.59 -14.64 -10.34
N LEU A 109 -4.04 -13.46 -10.01
CA LEU A 109 -3.19 -13.30 -8.84
C LEU A 109 -4.04 -13.48 -7.58
N ARG A 110 -3.82 -14.59 -6.87
CA ARG A 110 -4.47 -14.91 -5.59
C ARG A 110 -3.40 -15.10 -4.52
N TYR A 111 -3.78 -14.80 -3.29
CA TYR A 111 -3.00 -15.11 -2.08
C TYR A 111 -3.14 -16.58 -1.70
#